data_AF-A0A956Z157-F1
#
_entry.id   AF-A0A956Z157-F1
#
_cell.length_a   1.000
_cell.length_b   1.000
_cell.length_c   1.000
_cell.angle_alpha   90.00
_cell.angle_beta   90.00
_cell.angle_gamma   90.00
#
_symmetry.space_group_name_H-M   'P 1'
#
loop_
_entity.id
_entity.type
_entity.pdbx_description
1 polymer ?
#
loop_
_entity_poly.entity_id
_entity_poly.type
_entity_poly.pdbx_seq_one_letter_code
_entity_poly.pdbx_strand_id
1 'polypeptide(L)'
;MSEPSEQALYDELVLLIGELYHGEEAAEIVEAFQASLKSHQQVEERLSILTHWVDFYRLRKYRRDRQRRRPTYQERTTACAACGYPASHRHHVYDVATHGESEHTVALCANCHELQHLMYNALVNGSEYSRKLVNHIMYSERVDPAAVELVLECCRATIRYEVKQGWVAPEKATDEWVELTLRWSDYQRHARSAV
;
A
#
# COMPACT_ATOMS: atom_id res chain seq x y z
N MET A 1 16.41 -16.31 14.90
CA MET A 1 15.20 -17.02 14.44
C MET A 1 15.65 -18.39 13.97
N SER A 2 15.01 -19.48 14.42
CA SER A 2 15.34 -20.83 13.93
C SER A 2 14.96 -20.95 12.45
N GLU A 3 15.80 -21.60 11.65
CA GLU A 3 15.44 -21.93 10.26
C GLU A 3 14.16 -22.78 10.24
N PRO A 4 13.22 -22.51 9.31
CA PRO A 4 11.98 -23.28 9.21
C PRO A 4 12.27 -24.73 8.81
N SER A 5 11.53 -25.67 9.39
CA SER A 5 11.68 -27.10 9.09
C SER A 5 11.12 -27.44 7.70
N GLU A 6 11.58 -28.57 7.13
CA GLU A 6 11.08 -29.10 5.85
C GLU A 6 9.55 -29.25 5.86
N GLN A 7 9.00 -29.82 6.94
CA GLN A 7 7.56 -29.99 7.10
C GLN A 7 6.82 -28.64 7.15
N ALA A 8 7.35 -27.65 7.87
CA ALA A 8 6.71 -26.35 7.98
C ALA A 8 6.64 -25.63 6.62
N LEU A 9 7.70 -25.70 5.81
CA LEU A 9 7.70 -25.14 4.46
C LEU A 9 6.75 -25.89 3.52
N TYR A 10 6.68 -27.22 3.65
CA TYR A 10 5.75 -28.02 2.85
C TYR A 10 4.29 -27.70 3.20
N ASP A 11 3.95 -27.63 4.49
CA ASP A 11 2.60 -27.27 4.93
C ASP A 11 2.19 -25.87 4.44
N GLU A 12 3.12 -24.91 4.50
CA GLU A 12 2.89 -23.57 3.98
C GLU A 12 2.70 -23.58 2.45
N LEU A 13 3.50 -24.36 1.72
CA LEU A 13 3.36 -24.50 0.27
C LEU A 13 1.97 -25.03 -0.11
N VAL A 14 1.50 -26.09 0.57
CA VAL A 14 0.18 -26.68 0.36
C VAL A 14 -0.92 -25.66 0.63
N LEU A 15 -0.81 -24.89 1.72
CA LEU A 15 -1.77 -23.85 2.05
C LEU A 15 -1.81 -22.76 0.96
N LEU A 16 -0.66 -22.26 0.52
CA LEU A 16 -0.58 -21.24 -0.54
C LEU A 16 -1.18 -21.72 -1.86
N ILE A 17 -0.94 -22.98 -2.24
CA ILE A 17 -1.52 -23.58 -3.45
C ILE A 17 -3.05 -23.66 -3.31
N GLY A 18 -3.56 -24.16 -2.17
CA GLY A 18 -5.00 -24.29 -1.92
C GLY A 18 -5.73 -22.96 -1.83
N GLU A 19 -5.04 -21.88 -1.46
CA GLU A 19 -5.60 -20.54 -1.54
C GLU A 19 -5.63 -20.01 -2.97
N LEU A 20 -4.61 -20.32 -3.79
CA LEU A 20 -4.42 -19.76 -5.13
C LEU A 20 -5.18 -20.48 -6.24
N TYR A 21 -5.45 -21.77 -6.06
CA TYR A 21 -6.14 -22.64 -7.01
C TYR A 21 -7.29 -23.38 -6.31
N HIS A 22 -8.21 -23.96 -7.08
CA HIS A 22 -9.42 -24.58 -6.53
C HIS A 22 -9.60 -26.02 -7.00
N GLY A 23 -10.13 -26.86 -6.12
CA GLY A 23 -10.55 -28.22 -6.45
C GLY A 23 -9.41 -29.10 -6.97
N GLU A 24 -9.65 -29.74 -8.10
CA GLU A 24 -8.75 -30.73 -8.71
C GLU A 24 -7.39 -30.13 -9.11
N GLU A 25 -7.36 -28.88 -9.60
CA GLU A 25 -6.13 -28.20 -9.99
C GLU A 25 -5.16 -28.02 -8.81
N ALA A 26 -5.67 -27.64 -7.63
CA ALA A 26 -4.84 -27.51 -6.43
C ALA A 26 -4.25 -28.86 -6.00
N ALA A 27 -5.04 -29.93 -6.11
CA ALA A 27 -4.63 -31.28 -5.74
C ALA A 27 -3.52 -31.81 -6.66
N GLU A 28 -3.66 -31.64 -7.98
CA GLU A 28 -2.66 -32.07 -8.97
C GLU A 28 -1.31 -31.37 -8.75
N ILE A 29 -1.33 -30.06 -8.45
CA ILE A 29 -0.11 -29.29 -8.17
C ILE A 29 0.58 -29.82 -6.90
N VAL A 30 -0.18 -30.07 -5.83
CA VAL A 30 0.36 -30.63 -4.58
C VAL A 30 0.95 -32.02 -4.81
N GLU A 31 0.27 -32.87 -5.58
CA GLU A 31 0.76 -34.20 -5.94
C GLU A 31 2.08 -34.13 -6.73
N ALA A 32 2.20 -33.21 -7.69
CA ALA A 32 3.43 -32.99 -8.44
C ALA A 32 4.60 -32.59 -7.53
N PHE A 33 4.36 -31.72 -6.53
CA PHE A 33 5.38 -31.39 -5.53
C PHE A 33 5.75 -32.58 -4.65
N GLN A 34 4.79 -33.39 -4.22
CA GLN A 34 5.08 -34.61 -3.46
C GLN A 34 5.97 -35.57 -4.27
N ALA A 35 5.65 -35.77 -5.55
CA ALA A 35 6.44 -36.62 -6.44
C ALA A 35 7.86 -36.07 -6.64
N SER A 36 7.99 -34.76 -6.87
CA SER A 36 9.29 -34.09 -7.00
C SER A 36 10.11 -34.25 -5.72
N LEU A 37 9.57 -33.91 -4.56
CA LEU A 37 10.30 -34.00 -3.29
C LEU A 37 10.72 -35.43 -2.95
N LYS A 38 9.88 -36.43 -3.24
CA LYS A 38 10.23 -37.86 -3.07
C LYS A 38 11.39 -38.31 -3.96
N SER A 39 11.61 -37.64 -5.10
CA SER A 39 12.72 -37.96 -6.01
C SER A 39 14.09 -37.44 -5.54
N HIS A 40 14.09 -36.51 -4.57
CA HIS A 40 15.31 -35.94 -3.99
C HIS A 40 15.65 -36.59 -2.64
N GLN A 41 16.83 -37.23 -2.56
CA GLN A 41 17.23 -37.98 -1.35
C GLN A 41 17.81 -37.08 -0.24
N GLN A 42 18.44 -35.96 -0.61
CA GLN A 42 19.09 -35.06 0.33
C GLN A 42 18.09 -34.06 0.93
N VAL A 43 18.17 -33.84 2.25
CA VAL A 43 17.30 -32.91 2.99
C VAL A 43 17.54 -31.48 2.52
N GLU A 44 18.80 -31.12 2.30
CA GLU A 44 19.23 -29.79 1.87
C GLU A 44 18.65 -29.41 0.50
N GLU A 45 18.61 -30.36 -0.44
CA GLU A 45 17.98 -30.16 -1.75
C GLU A 45 16.47 -29.92 -1.61
N ARG A 46 15.77 -30.74 -0.82
CA ARG A 46 14.33 -30.59 -0.59
C ARG A 46 14.01 -29.26 0.10
N LEU A 47 14.79 -28.86 1.08
CA LEU A 47 14.66 -27.55 1.75
C LEU A 47 14.86 -26.38 0.77
N SER A 48 15.86 -26.47 -0.11
CA SER A 48 16.11 -25.45 -1.13
C SER A 48 14.94 -25.32 -2.10
N ILE A 49 14.42 -26.45 -2.60
CA ILE A 49 13.25 -26.50 -3.48
C ILE A 49 12.03 -25.89 -2.78
N LEU A 50 11.73 -26.33 -1.56
CA LEU A 50 10.60 -25.83 -0.78
C LEU A 50 10.69 -24.33 -0.52
N THR A 51 11.87 -23.83 -0.12
CA THR A 51 12.10 -22.40 0.13
C THR A 51 11.82 -21.59 -1.14
N HIS A 52 12.39 -22.02 -2.26
CA HIS A 52 12.18 -21.36 -3.56
C HIS A 52 10.69 -21.28 -3.94
N TRP A 53 9.98 -22.39 -3.83
CA TRP A 53 8.58 -22.47 -4.25
C TRP A 53 7.62 -21.78 -3.29
N VAL A 54 7.86 -21.85 -1.98
CA VAL A 54 7.12 -21.06 -0.99
C VAL A 54 7.24 -19.57 -1.32
N ASP A 55 8.45 -19.07 -1.57
CA ASP A 55 8.64 -17.65 -1.92
C ASP A 55 7.97 -17.28 -3.25
N PHE A 56 8.04 -18.16 -4.26
CA PHE A 56 7.31 -17.98 -5.51
C PHE A 56 5.80 -17.85 -5.29
N TYR A 57 5.20 -18.75 -4.50
CA TYR A 57 3.76 -18.75 -4.26
C TYR A 57 3.31 -17.63 -3.31
N ARG A 58 4.14 -17.23 -2.33
CA ARG A 58 3.93 -16.00 -1.56
C ARG A 58 3.84 -14.78 -2.47
N LEU A 59 4.78 -14.65 -3.41
CA LEU A 59 4.77 -13.56 -4.39
C LEU A 59 3.53 -13.63 -5.30
N ARG A 60 3.13 -14.83 -5.73
CA ARG A 60 1.93 -15.02 -6.56
C ARG A 60 0.65 -14.65 -5.82
N LYS A 61 0.51 -15.10 -4.57
CA LYS A 61 -0.59 -14.71 -3.68
C LYS A 61 -0.62 -13.21 -3.49
N TYR A 62 0.51 -12.61 -3.13
CA TYR A 62 0.64 -11.17 -3.00
C TYR A 62 0.20 -10.42 -4.26
N ARG A 63 0.61 -10.87 -5.46
CA ARG A 63 0.19 -10.26 -6.74
C ARG A 63 -1.30 -10.41 -7.02
N ARG A 64 -1.88 -11.58 -6.73
CA ARG A 64 -3.34 -11.82 -6.84
C ARG A 64 -4.10 -10.92 -5.88
N ASP A 65 -3.69 -10.89 -4.62
CA ASP A 65 -4.33 -10.10 -3.55
C ASP A 65 -4.17 -8.60 -3.76
N ARG A 66 -3.20 -8.20 -4.60
CA ARG A 66 -3.01 -6.83 -5.10
C ARG A 66 -3.66 -6.55 -6.47
N GLN A 67 -4.42 -7.49 -7.06
CA GLN A 67 -5.18 -7.19 -8.28
C GLN A 67 -6.30 -6.20 -7.98
N ARG A 68 -6.18 -4.98 -8.52
CA ARG A 68 -7.21 -3.94 -8.41
C ARG A 68 -8.58 -4.50 -8.87
N ARG A 69 -9.52 -4.66 -7.94
CA ARG A 69 -10.92 -4.95 -8.30
C ARG A 69 -11.56 -3.72 -8.98
N ARG A 70 -12.62 -3.97 -9.74
CA ARG A 70 -13.46 -2.88 -10.26
C ARG A 70 -14.19 -2.20 -9.10
N PRO A 71 -14.24 -0.86 -9.04
CA PRO A 71 -15.08 -0.15 -8.07
C PRO A 71 -16.55 -0.58 -8.16
N THR A 72 -17.29 -0.55 -7.07
CA THR A 72 -18.75 -0.73 -7.03
C THR A 72 -19.46 0.54 -7.53
N TYR A 73 -20.79 0.50 -7.67
CA TYR A 73 -21.56 1.71 -8.01
C TYR A 73 -21.50 2.75 -6.88
N GLN A 74 -21.69 2.31 -5.63
CA GLN A 74 -21.59 3.17 -4.45
C GLN A 74 -20.23 3.88 -4.38
N GLU A 75 -19.15 3.14 -4.57
CA GLU A 75 -17.79 3.68 -4.60
C GLU A 75 -17.50 4.61 -5.78
N ARG A 76 -18.35 4.61 -6.82
CA ARG A 76 -18.29 5.59 -7.91
C ARG A 76 -19.10 6.86 -7.61
N THR A 77 -20.03 6.82 -6.64
CA THR A 77 -20.95 7.91 -6.30
C THR A 77 -20.64 8.60 -4.96
N THR A 78 -19.98 7.97 -3.98
CA THR A 78 -19.44 8.59 -2.72
C THR A 78 -18.44 9.76 -2.90
N ALA A 79 -18.84 11.02 -2.71
CA ALA A 79 -17.97 12.20 -2.89
C ALA A 79 -16.55 12.08 -2.26
N CYS A 80 -15.56 12.74 -2.87
CA CYS A 80 -14.19 12.81 -2.34
C CYS A 80 -14.20 13.31 -0.88
N ALA A 81 -13.55 12.57 0.03
CA ALA A 81 -13.50 12.93 1.45
C ALA A 81 -12.73 14.24 1.69
N ALA A 82 -11.76 14.57 0.82
CA ALA A 82 -10.95 15.77 0.96
C ALA A 82 -11.62 17.04 0.40
N CYS A 83 -12.17 16.98 -0.81
CA CYS A 83 -12.65 18.17 -1.53
C CYS A 83 -14.12 18.12 -1.94
N GLY A 84 -14.86 17.08 -1.55
CA GLY A 84 -16.29 16.94 -1.88
C GLY A 84 -16.61 16.62 -3.34
N TYR A 85 -15.60 16.40 -4.20
CA TYR A 85 -15.83 16.15 -5.62
C TYR A 85 -16.72 14.91 -5.87
N PRO A 86 -17.88 15.04 -6.55
CA PRO A 86 -18.99 14.09 -6.44
C PRO A 86 -18.86 12.80 -7.29
N ALA A 87 -18.04 12.76 -8.35
CA ALA A 87 -17.84 11.54 -9.14
C ALA A 87 -16.57 11.59 -10.02
N SER A 88 -15.59 10.72 -9.79
CA SER A 88 -14.40 10.56 -10.65
C SER A 88 -13.87 9.12 -10.61
N HIS A 89 -12.86 8.79 -11.43
CA HIS A 89 -11.96 7.67 -11.10
C HIS A 89 -11.42 7.91 -9.67
N ARG A 90 -11.77 7.00 -8.76
CA ARG A 90 -11.47 7.12 -7.34
C ARG A 90 -10.33 6.22 -6.95
N HIS A 91 -9.61 6.65 -5.92
CA HIS A 91 -8.52 5.92 -5.33
C HIS A 91 -8.70 5.91 -3.80
N HIS A 92 -8.25 4.83 -3.16
CA HIS A 92 -8.26 4.69 -1.71
C HIS A 92 -6.84 4.89 -1.18
N VAL A 93 -6.65 5.71 -0.15
CA VAL A 93 -5.30 6.08 0.34
C VAL A 93 -4.56 4.93 1.00
N TYR A 94 -5.25 3.95 1.57
CA TYR A 94 -4.63 2.69 2.04
C TYR A 94 -4.26 1.74 0.89
N ASP A 95 -4.13 2.33 -0.29
CA ASP A 95 -3.39 1.90 -1.46
C ASP A 95 -3.68 0.49 -1.93
N VAL A 96 -4.96 0.11 -1.87
CA VAL A 96 -5.45 -0.82 -2.87
C VAL A 96 -6.95 -0.64 -3.09
N ALA A 97 -7.33 -0.46 -4.36
CA ALA A 97 -8.70 -0.72 -4.81
C ALA A 97 -9.20 -2.13 -4.41
N THR A 98 -8.29 -3.03 -4.01
CA THR A 98 -8.52 -4.41 -3.57
C THR A 98 -9.45 -4.53 -2.37
N HIS A 99 -9.28 -3.72 -1.33
CA HIS A 99 -10.15 -3.79 -0.15
C HIS A 99 -11.48 -3.04 -0.34
N GLY A 100 -11.47 -2.01 -1.19
CA GLY A 100 -12.64 -1.15 -1.37
C GLY A 100 -13.01 -0.31 -0.16
N GLU A 101 -14.17 0.31 -0.25
CA GLU A 101 -14.69 1.18 0.80
C GLU A 101 -14.94 0.38 2.08
N SER A 102 -14.31 0.82 3.15
CA SER A 102 -14.43 0.30 4.50
C SER A 102 -14.20 1.44 5.50
N GLU A 103 -14.44 1.17 6.79
CA GLU A 103 -14.13 2.09 7.88
C GLU A 103 -12.65 2.51 7.96
N HIS A 104 -11.77 1.80 7.24
CA HIS A 104 -10.34 2.06 7.24
C HIS A 104 -9.82 2.68 5.93
N THR A 105 -10.68 2.98 4.95
CA THR A 105 -10.26 3.57 3.68
C THR A 105 -10.77 4.99 3.51
N VAL A 106 -9.91 5.90 3.06
CA VAL A 106 -10.30 7.26 2.68
C VAL A 106 -10.46 7.33 1.17
N ALA A 107 -11.66 7.69 0.72
CA ALA A 107 -11.99 7.84 -0.70
C ALA A 107 -11.53 9.22 -1.21
N LEU A 108 -10.60 9.22 -2.17
CA LEU A 108 -10.11 10.44 -2.83
C LEU A 108 -10.47 10.46 -4.31
N CYS A 109 -10.70 11.66 -4.85
CA CYS A 109 -10.72 11.88 -6.29
C CYS A 109 -9.29 11.76 -6.87
N ALA A 110 -9.17 11.66 -8.19
CA ALA A 110 -7.87 11.54 -8.85
C ALA A 110 -6.87 12.64 -8.46
N ASN A 111 -7.33 13.89 -8.34
CA ASN A 111 -6.46 15.02 -8.00
C ASN A 111 -5.97 14.98 -6.55
N CYS A 112 -6.87 14.70 -5.59
CA CYS A 112 -6.48 14.57 -4.18
C CYS A 112 -5.58 13.35 -3.94
N HIS A 113 -5.81 12.26 -4.69
CA HIS A 113 -4.95 11.08 -4.65
C HIS A 113 -3.56 11.35 -5.23
N GLU A 114 -3.48 12.07 -6.35
CA GLU A 114 -2.18 12.48 -6.89
C GLU A 114 -1.47 13.44 -5.94
N LEU A 115 -2.19 14.36 -5.28
CA LEU A 115 -1.62 15.20 -4.23
C LEU A 115 -1.05 14.36 -3.07
N GLN A 116 -1.74 13.28 -2.68
CA GLN A 116 -1.22 12.34 -1.68
C GLN A 116 0.11 11.72 -2.14
N HIS A 117 0.20 11.25 -3.40
CA HIS A 117 1.44 10.69 -3.94
C HIS A 117 2.57 11.73 -3.99
N LEU A 118 2.27 12.97 -4.38
CA LEU A 118 3.25 14.05 -4.41
C LEU A 118 3.76 14.38 -2.99
N MET A 119 2.87 14.46 -2.00
CA MET A 119 3.24 14.66 -0.59
C MET A 119 4.09 13.50 -0.07
N TYR A 120 3.69 12.26 -0.33
CA TYR A 120 4.43 11.07 0.06
C TYR A 120 5.84 11.07 -0.56
N ASN A 121 5.94 11.33 -1.86
CA ASN A 121 7.22 11.39 -2.56
C ASN A 121 8.13 12.51 -2.03
N ALA A 122 7.56 13.65 -1.64
CA ALA A 122 8.32 14.73 -1.02
C ALA A 122 8.85 14.31 0.37
N LEU A 123 7.99 13.70 1.19
CA LEU A 123 8.30 13.35 2.58
C LEU A 123 9.21 12.12 2.69
N VAL A 124 8.86 11.01 2.04
CA VAL A 124 9.56 9.74 2.16
C VAL A 124 10.72 9.67 1.17
N ASN A 125 10.45 9.86 -0.13
CA ASN A 125 11.42 9.67 -1.19
C ASN A 125 12.36 10.88 -1.41
N GLY A 126 12.15 11.98 -0.68
CA GLY A 126 12.96 13.20 -0.79
C GLY A 126 12.87 13.88 -2.16
N SER A 127 11.77 13.68 -2.89
CA SER A 127 11.60 14.22 -4.25
C SER A 127 11.45 15.74 -4.24
N GLU A 128 12.48 16.46 -4.71
CA GLU A 128 12.44 17.91 -4.82
C GLU A 128 11.36 18.39 -5.80
N TYR A 129 11.17 17.66 -6.91
CA TYR A 129 10.12 17.94 -7.89
C TYR A 129 8.73 17.90 -7.24
N SER A 130 8.43 16.81 -6.52
CA SER A 130 7.14 16.65 -5.85
C SER A 130 6.95 17.73 -4.79
N ARG A 131 8.00 18.05 -4.01
CA ARG A 131 7.99 19.14 -3.03
C ARG A 131 7.63 20.50 -3.67
N LYS A 132 8.21 20.84 -4.83
CA LYS A 132 7.89 22.08 -5.54
C LYS A 132 6.42 22.14 -5.96
N LEU A 133 5.87 21.04 -6.48
CA LEU A 133 4.46 20.96 -6.87
C LEU A 133 3.52 21.05 -5.67
N VAL A 134 3.82 20.33 -4.59
CA VAL A 134 3.03 20.39 -3.33
C VAL A 134 2.99 21.82 -2.81
N ASN A 135 4.15 22.49 -2.72
CA ASN A 135 4.21 23.89 -2.31
C ASN A 135 3.41 24.80 -3.26
N HIS A 136 3.55 24.62 -4.58
CA HIS A 136 2.76 25.41 -5.53
C HIS A 136 1.26 25.25 -5.31
N ILE A 137 0.78 24.02 -5.07
CA ILE A 137 -0.63 23.72 -4.79
C ILE A 137 -1.07 24.37 -3.48
N MET A 138 -0.31 24.19 -2.40
CA MET A 138 -0.58 24.75 -1.07
C MET A 138 -0.77 26.27 -1.12
N TYR A 139 0.11 26.98 -1.81
CA TYR A 139 0.09 28.45 -1.89
C TYR A 139 -0.67 29.00 -3.11
N SER A 140 -1.45 28.17 -3.82
CA SER A 140 -2.17 28.60 -5.03
C SER A 140 -3.48 29.35 -4.76
N GLU A 141 -4.00 29.28 -3.52
CA GLU A 141 -5.34 29.74 -3.12
C GLU A 141 -6.51 29.08 -3.89
N ARG A 142 -6.22 28.12 -4.78
CA ARG A 142 -7.22 27.40 -5.59
C ARG A 142 -7.70 26.10 -4.97
N VAL A 143 -7.02 25.64 -3.91
CA VAL A 143 -7.35 24.41 -3.20
C VAL A 143 -7.75 24.79 -1.79
N ASP A 144 -8.91 24.31 -1.37
CA ASP A 144 -9.41 24.46 0.00
C ASP A 144 -8.34 23.95 0.99
N PRO A 145 -7.90 24.78 1.96
CA PRO A 145 -6.96 24.34 2.96
C PRO A 145 -7.37 23.06 3.69
N ALA A 146 -8.66 22.88 3.97
CA ALA A 146 -9.15 21.67 4.65
C ALA A 146 -8.86 20.40 3.83
N ALA A 147 -8.91 20.49 2.49
CA ALA A 147 -8.59 19.38 1.61
C ALA A 147 -7.08 19.03 1.68
N VAL A 148 -6.22 20.04 1.74
CA VAL A 148 -4.77 19.86 1.88
C VAL A 148 -4.42 19.23 3.23
N GLU A 149 -5.04 19.72 4.30
CA GLU A 149 -4.86 19.18 5.66
C GLU A 149 -5.26 17.70 5.73
N LEU A 150 -6.45 17.34 5.22
CA LEU A 150 -6.88 15.94 5.22
C LEU A 150 -5.95 15.04 4.40
N VAL A 151 -5.50 15.49 3.22
CA VAL A 151 -4.59 14.70 2.37
C VAL A 151 -3.25 14.48 3.09
N LEU A 152 -2.73 15.50 3.77
CA LEU A 152 -1.53 15.35 4.58
C LEU A 152 -1.74 14.36 5.72
N GLU A 153 -2.86 14.44 6.46
CA GLU A 153 -3.18 13.50 7.54
C GLU A 153 -3.21 12.05 7.04
N CYS A 154 -3.85 11.82 5.89
CA CYS A 154 -3.87 10.49 5.27
C CYS A 154 -2.45 10.03 4.89
N CYS A 155 -1.64 10.91 4.30
CA CYS A 155 -0.24 10.62 3.99
C CYS A 155 0.58 10.28 5.24
N ARG A 156 0.39 11.03 6.34
CA ARG A 156 1.06 10.79 7.62
C ARG A 156 0.64 9.46 8.24
N ALA A 157 -0.62 9.08 8.12
CA ALA A 157 -1.11 7.79 8.60
C ALA A 157 -0.41 6.63 7.87
N THR A 158 -0.26 6.71 6.55
CA THR A 158 0.52 5.75 5.75
C THR A 158 1.97 5.68 6.22
N ILE A 159 2.66 6.83 6.31
CA ILE A 159 4.07 6.88 6.73
C ILE A 159 4.25 6.28 8.13
N ARG A 160 3.38 6.60 9.08
CA ARG A 160 3.43 6.02 10.44
C ARG A 160 3.24 4.51 10.44
N TYR A 161 2.35 3.99 9.60
CA TYR A 161 2.18 2.55 9.44
C TYR A 161 3.46 1.90 8.91
N GLU A 162 4.04 2.45 7.84
CA GLU A 162 5.25 1.91 7.21
C GLU A 162 6.48 2.00 8.11
N VAL A 163 6.61 3.06 8.91
CA VAL A 163 7.61 3.17 9.98
C VAL A 163 7.45 2.03 11.00
N LYS A 164 6.22 1.72 11.43
CA LYS A 164 5.97 0.58 12.35
C LYS A 164 6.35 -0.77 11.74
N GLN A 165 6.25 -0.91 10.42
CA GLN A 165 6.70 -2.11 9.69
C GLN A 165 8.21 -2.12 9.42
N GLY A 166 8.93 -1.04 9.72
CA GLY A 166 10.36 -0.90 9.45
C GLY A 166 10.70 -0.63 7.98
N TRP A 167 9.73 -0.22 7.15
CA TRP A 167 9.95 0.06 5.73
C TRP A 167 10.43 1.48 5.46
N VAL A 168 10.07 2.41 6.36
CA VAL A 168 10.44 3.83 6.30
C VAL A 168 11.17 4.21 7.58
N ALA A 169 12.14 5.12 7.46
CA ALA A 169 12.93 5.58 8.60
C ALA A 169 12.07 6.39 9.59
N PRO A 170 12.18 6.19 10.91
CA PRO A 170 11.28 6.78 11.91
C PRO A 170 11.19 8.31 11.88
N GLU A 171 12.28 9.00 11.54
CA GLU A 171 12.34 10.44 11.44
C GLU A 171 11.35 11.00 10.40
N LYS A 172 10.96 10.22 9.39
CA LYS A 172 10.03 10.65 8.34
C LYS A 172 8.59 10.83 8.83
N ALA A 173 8.24 10.23 9.97
CA ALA A 173 6.90 10.29 10.55
C ALA A 173 6.68 11.47 11.52
N THR A 174 7.73 12.24 11.84
CA THR A 174 7.66 13.29 12.87
C THR A 174 7.09 14.60 12.34
N ASP A 175 6.58 15.43 13.25
CA ASP A 175 6.10 16.78 12.91
C ASP A 175 7.25 17.67 12.45
N GLU A 176 8.45 17.53 13.03
CA GLU A 176 9.64 18.29 12.63
C GLU A 176 10.02 18.00 11.18
N TRP A 177 9.89 16.74 10.73
CA TRP A 177 10.19 16.38 9.34
C TRP A 177 9.20 17.00 8.35
N VAL A 178 7.92 16.98 8.69
CA VAL A 178 6.87 17.64 7.89
C VAL A 178 7.12 19.15 7.82
N GLU A 179 7.47 19.77 8.95
CA GLU A 179 7.81 21.19 9.00
C GLU A 179 9.03 21.51 8.14
N LEU A 180 10.12 20.76 8.28
CA LEU A 180 11.34 20.96 7.51
C LEU A 180 11.10 20.80 6.00
N THR A 181 10.25 19.85 5.61
CA THR A 181 10.05 19.49 4.21
C THR A 181 9.03 20.39 3.51
N LEU A 182 7.92 20.70 4.17
CA LEU A 182 6.77 21.40 3.57
C LEU A 182 6.53 22.79 4.14
N ARG A 183 7.29 23.22 5.17
CA ARG A 183 7.07 24.50 5.89
C ARG A 183 5.61 24.63 6.32
N TRP A 184 5.13 23.58 6.98
CA TRP A 184 3.71 23.38 7.24
C TRP A 184 3.09 24.50 8.08
N SER A 185 3.82 24.96 9.10
CA SER A 185 3.39 26.06 9.96
C SER A 185 3.23 27.39 9.19
N ASP A 186 4.11 27.67 8.22
CA ASP A 186 4.01 28.84 7.34
C ASP A 186 2.74 28.76 6.49
N TYR A 187 2.47 27.59 5.94
CA TYR A 187 1.27 27.36 5.15
C TYR A 187 -0.01 27.53 5.98
N GLN A 188 -0.08 26.95 7.18
CA GLN A 188 -1.25 27.09 8.04
C GLN A 188 -1.51 28.56 8.42
N ARG A 189 -0.45 29.37 8.61
CA ARG A 189 -0.61 30.81 8.83
C ARG A 189 -1.15 31.53 7.60
N HIS A 190 -0.63 31.19 6.41
CA HIS A 190 -1.11 31.76 5.15
C HIS A 190 -2.57 31.41 4.88
N ALA A 191 -2.94 30.13 5.03
CA ALA A 191 -4.30 29.64 4.83
C ALA A 191 -5.30 30.34 5.76
N ARG A 192 -4.96 30.56 7.04
CA ARG A 192 -5.82 31.30 7.98
C ARG A 192 -5.97 32.78 7.66
N SER A 193 -5.05 33.35 6.89
CA SER A 193 -5.08 34.77 6.50
C SER A 193 -5.83 35.01 5.19
N ALA A 194 -6.08 33.94 4.42
CA ALA A 194 -6.76 33.98 3.12
C ALA A 194 -8.28 33.69 3.21
N VAL A 195 -8.76 33.30 4.40
CA VAL A 195 -10.18 33.13 4.76
C VAL A 195 -10.70 34.41 5.41
#